data_AF-A0A7Y5E6Y4-F1
#
_entry.id   AF-A0A7Y5E6Y4-F1
#
_cell.length_a   1.000
_cell.length_b   1.000
_cell.length_c   1.000
_cell.angle_alpha   90.00
_cell.angle_beta   90.00
_cell.angle_gamma   90.00
#
_symmetry.space_group_name_H-M   'P 1'
#
loop_
_entity.id
_entity.type
_entity.pdbx_description
1 polymer ?
#
loop_
_entity_poly.entity_id
_entity_poly.type
_entity_poly.pdbx_seq_one_letter_code
_entity_poly.pdbx_strand_id
1 'polypeptide(L)'
;MKKIQFVCLILFLLSMGVMAQSGGKPKYLKPTNFQKRVATVTSGKTRNYYSLHTVKPSVITVNGPGKLRVISRGRFKPATGDKIKYEIFYTVDAGARKSALVNAAERSKNATYVNGTLGVPAQNREFEIVLERGTHTIEFLLKDSIVPAAVRYVFVPSKPKKQEWMAFSPLQPSEPVDLISKESTVTYYRFSDGKPLKIEVNGPAELRVMTRIEMQYQMKGRIDYRVQVKENDKVLNTYQLSSDRSEMATYKDRQDVVPGKAREFVIDVPKGKHFFEISSADKNTVLGRIMLPKKDVKLVK
;
A
#
# COMPACT_ATOMS: atom_id res chain seq x y z
N MET A 1 -64.58 -7.67 -30.99
CA MET A 1 -63.68 -6.50 -30.80
C MET A 1 -62.69 -6.86 -29.70
N LYS A 2 -61.40 -6.97 -30.03
CA LYS A 2 -60.33 -7.48 -29.17
C LYS A 2 -59.37 -6.35 -28.80
N LYS A 3 -58.78 -6.50 -27.60
CA LYS A 3 -57.56 -5.89 -27.03
C LYS A 3 -57.77 -4.65 -26.15
N ILE A 4 -57.83 -4.91 -24.84
CA ILE A 4 -57.42 -3.98 -23.78
C ILE A 4 -56.04 -4.46 -23.30
N GLN A 5 -55.11 -3.51 -23.23
CA GLN A 5 -53.76 -3.66 -22.71
C GLN A 5 -53.78 -3.89 -21.20
N PHE A 6 -52.88 -4.73 -20.69
CA PHE A 6 -52.35 -4.55 -19.34
C PHE A 6 -50.84 -4.83 -19.32
N VAL A 7 -50.12 -3.75 -19.01
CA VAL A 7 -48.73 -3.66 -18.61
C VAL A 7 -48.62 -4.08 -17.15
N CYS A 8 -47.56 -4.81 -16.79
CA CYS A 8 -46.90 -4.95 -15.47
C CYS A 8 -46.24 -6.34 -15.41
N LEU A 9 -45.08 -6.59 -14.84
CA LEU A 9 -44.04 -5.80 -14.18
C LEU A 9 -42.88 -6.80 -14.07
N ILE A 10 -41.78 -6.61 -14.81
CA ILE A 10 -40.62 -7.51 -14.72
C ILE A 10 -39.83 -7.14 -13.46
N LEU A 11 -39.95 -7.97 -12.43
CA LEU A 11 -39.14 -7.87 -11.21
C LEU A 11 -37.75 -8.50 -11.47
N PHE A 12 -36.82 -7.71 -12.00
CA PHE A 12 -35.40 -8.09 -12.04
C PHE A 12 -34.81 -7.85 -10.63
N LEU A 13 -34.84 -8.89 -9.80
CA LEU A 13 -34.07 -8.96 -8.55
C LEU A 13 -32.57 -9.00 -8.90
N LEU A 14 -31.98 -7.81 -9.02
CA LEU A 14 -30.54 -7.59 -9.01
C LEU A 14 -30.00 -8.03 -7.64
N SER A 15 -29.52 -9.27 -7.58
CA SER A 15 -28.68 -9.71 -6.48
C SER A 15 -27.42 -8.84 -6.46
N MET A 16 -27.37 -7.92 -5.50
CA MET A 16 -26.17 -7.20 -5.13
C MET A 16 -25.18 -8.21 -4.53
N GLY A 17 -24.44 -8.88 -5.41
CA GLY A 17 -23.24 -9.61 -5.02
C GLY A 17 -22.26 -8.61 -4.44
N VAL A 18 -22.14 -8.59 -3.12
CA VAL A 18 -21.03 -7.94 -2.42
C VAL A 18 -19.75 -8.65 -2.89
N MET A 19 -19.10 -8.09 -3.92
CA MET A 19 -17.76 -8.51 -4.30
C MET A 19 -16.82 -8.11 -3.16
N ALA A 20 -16.59 -9.06 -2.26
CA ALA A 20 -15.54 -9.00 -1.27
C ALA A 20 -14.19 -8.74 -1.98
N GLN A 21 -13.65 -7.57 -1.69
CA GLN A 21 -12.26 -7.12 -1.79
C GLN A 21 -11.38 -7.78 -2.89
N SER A 22 -11.10 -6.99 -3.93
CA SER A 22 -10.03 -7.23 -4.89
C SER A 22 -8.64 -7.20 -4.23
N GLY A 23 -8.26 -8.31 -3.60
CA GLY A 23 -6.85 -8.68 -3.41
C GLY A 23 -6.25 -9.11 -4.76
N GLY A 24 -4.96 -8.84 -4.98
CA GLY A 24 -4.29 -9.25 -6.21
C GLY A 24 -4.30 -10.78 -6.38
N LYS A 25 -4.27 -11.27 -7.63
CA LYS A 25 -4.19 -12.71 -7.91
C LYS A 25 -2.95 -13.31 -7.23
N PRO A 26 -3.07 -14.46 -6.53
CA PRO A 26 -1.92 -15.13 -5.92
C PRO A 26 -0.85 -15.49 -6.94
N LYS A 27 0.42 -15.23 -6.61
CA LYS A 27 1.60 -15.55 -7.40
C LYS A 27 2.40 -16.64 -6.72
N TYR A 28 2.69 -17.72 -7.44
CA TYR A 28 3.56 -18.79 -6.94
C TYR A 28 5.01 -18.44 -7.24
N LEU A 29 5.84 -18.40 -6.20
CA LEU A 29 7.23 -17.97 -6.33
C LEU A 29 8.17 -19.17 -6.39
N LYS A 30 9.21 -19.07 -7.23
CA LYS A 30 10.34 -19.99 -7.27
C LYS A 30 11.52 -19.32 -6.55
N PRO A 31 12.12 -19.96 -5.53
CA PRO A 31 13.32 -19.44 -4.88
C PRO A 31 14.55 -19.57 -5.78
N THR A 32 15.60 -18.78 -5.51
CA THR A 32 16.87 -18.83 -6.26
C THR A 32 17.85 -19.84 -5.68
N ASN A 33 17.93 -20.00 -4.35
CA ASN A 33 18.92 -20.83 -3.65
C ASN A 33 18.33 -22.09 -2.96
N PHE A 34 17.50 -22.87 -3.65
CA PHE A 34 16.89 -24.07 -3.05
C PHE A 34 17.67 -25.35 -3.35
N GLN A 35 17.64 -26.31 -2.42
CA GLN A 35 18.38 -27.58 -2.56
C GLN A 35 17.82 -28.45 -3.70
N LYS A 36 16.52 -28.75 -3.64
CA LYS A 36 15.86 -29.64 -4.61
C LYS A 36 14.38 -29.32 -4.72
N ARG A 37 13.84 -29.38 -5.93
CA ARG A 37 12.39 -29.32 -6.15
C ARG A 37 11.77 -30.68 -5.85
N VAL A 38 10.68 -30.69 -5.09
CA VAL A 38 9.90 -31.90 -4.80
C VAL A 38 8.44 -31.65 -5.14
N ALA A 39 7.86 -32.56 -5.91
CA ALA A 39 6.49 -32.45 -6.37
C ALA A 39 5.59 -33.42 -5.60
N THR A 40 4.41 -32.94 -5.21
CA THR A 40 3.33 -33.78 -4.65
C THR A 40 2.13 -33.76 -5.59
N VAL A 41 1.41 -34.87 -5.68
CA VAL A 41 0.07 -34.91 -6.28
C VAL A 41 -0.96 -34.77 -5.17
N THR A 42 -1.94 -33.88 -5.34
CA THR A 42 -3.06 -33.71 -4.41
C THR A 42 -4.31 -33.47 -5.23
N SER A 43 -5.31 -34.35 -5.11
CA SER A 43 -6.55 -34.31 -5.91
C SER A 43 -6.26 -34.20 -7.41
N GLY A 44 -5.37 -35.04 -7.93
CA GLY A 44 -4.95 -35.06 -9.34
C GLY A 44 -4.06 -33.89 -9.79
N LYS A 45 -3.80 -32.89 -8.93
CA LYS A 45 -3.00 -31.71 -9.28
C LYS A 45 -1.60 -31.78 -8.71
N THR A 46 -0.59 -31.63 -9.57
CA THR A 46 0.81 -31.55 -9.17
C THR A 46 1.12 -30.19 -8.55
N ARG A 47 1.81 -30.20 -7.40
CA ARG A 47 2.26 -29.03 -6.64
C ARG A 47 3.75 -29.11 -6.38
N ASN A 48 4.49 -28.07 -6.76
CA ASN A 48 5.92 -27.98 -6.53
C ASN A 48 6.21 -27.34 -5.16
N TYR A 49 7.08 -28.00 -4.41
CA TYR A 49 7.71 -27.54 -3.19
C TYR A 49 9.24 -27.52 -3.39
N TYR A 50 9.94 -26.81 -2.51
CA TYR A 50 11.38 -26.61 -2.54
C TYR A 50 11.96 -27.06 -1.19
N SER A 51 12.85 -28.04 -1.22
CA SER A 51 13.57 -28.54 -0.04
C SER A 51 14.32 -27.41 0.65
N LEU A 52 14.15 -27.31 1.96
CA LEU A 52 14.96 -26.44 2.80
C LEU A 52 16.23 -27.15 3.24
N HIS A 53 17.33 -26.39 3.36
CA HIS A 53 18.60 -26.86 3.92
C HIS A 53 18.79 -26.25 5.31
N THR A 54 19.65 -26.87 6.11
CA THR A 54 20.07 -26.35 7.42
C THR A 54 21.10 -25.21 7.38
N VAL A 55 21.74 -24.98 6.23
CA VAL A 55 22.87 -24.07 6.07
C VAL A 55 22.67 -23.15 4.88
N LYS A 56 22.27 -23.70 3.72
CA LYS A 56 22.04 -22.92 2.50
C LYS A 56 20.60 -22.40 2.44
N PRO A 57 20.36 -21.08 2.57
CA PRO A 57 19.00 -20.55 2.62
C PRO A 57 18.31 -20.63 1.26
N SER A 58 17.04 -21.02 1.27
CA SER A 58 16.14 -20.79 0.15
C SER A 58 15.71 -19.32 0.15
N VAL A 59 16.02 -18.58 -0.91
CA VAL A 59 15.83 -17.13 -0.98
C VAL A 59 14.68 -16.75 -1.91
N ILE A 60 13.81 -15.84 -1.45
CA ILE A 60 12.71 -15.25 -2.19
C ILE A 60 12.89 -13.73 -2.24
N THR A 61 12.83 -13.17 -3.44
CA THR A 61 12.74 -11.71 -3.65
C THR A 61 11.37 -11.38 -4.23
N VAL A 62 10.66 -10.43 -3.61
CA VAL A 62 9.31 -10.05 -4.04
C VAL A 62 9.01 -8.60 -3.72
N ASN A 63 8.26 -7.94 -4.60
CA ASN A 63 7.79 -6.57 -4.40
C ASN A 63 6.45 -6.59 -3.67
N GLY A 64 6.44 -6.05 -2.45
CA GLY A 64 5.25 -5.77 -1.67
C GLY A 64 4.51 -4.49 -2.11
N PRO A 65 3.37 -4.15 -1.51
CA PRO A 65 2.81 -4.76 -0.30
C PRO A 65 2.02 -6.05 -0.56
N GLY A 66 1.97 -6.91 0.44
CA GLY A 66 1.21 -8.16 0.37
C GLY A 66 1.52 -9.14 1.48
N LYS A 67 1.04 -10.36 1.31
CA LYS A 67 1.30 -11.47 2.22
C LYS A 67 2.05 -12.58 1.50
N LEU A 68 3.20 -12.97 2.01
CA LEU A 68 3.90 -14.17 1.59
C LEU A 68 3.42 -15.35 2.45
N ARG A 69 2.58 -16.21 1.87
CA ARG A 69 2.18 -17.48 2.48
C ARG A 69 3.25 -18.53 2.21
N VAL A 70 3.71 -19.16 3.28
CA VAL A 70 4.71 -20.23 3.23
C VAL A 70 4.02 -21.53 3.62
N ILE A 71 3.82 -22.41 2.64
CA ILE A 71 3.14 -23.69 2.83
C ILE A 71 4.22 -24.78 2.93
N SER A 72 4.36 -25.37 4.09
CA SER A 72 5.38 -26.36 4.44
C SER A 72 4.82 -27.78 4.52
N ARG A 73 5.68 -28.75 4.19
CA ARG A 73 5.45 -30.19 4.39
C ARG A 73 6.75 -30.88 4.83
N GLY A 74 6.69 -31.61 5.93
CA GLY A 74 7.75 -32.56 6.30
C GLY A 74 7.63 -33.89 5.55
N ARG A 75 8.71 -34.67 5.52
CA ARG A 75 8.77 -36.00 4.92
C ARG A 75 8.74 -37.09 5.98
N PHE A 76 7.82 -38.03 5.83
CA PHE A 76 7.88 -39.29 6.57
C PHE A 76 8.71 -40.30 5.79
N LYS A 77 9.86 -40.69 6.34
CA LYS A 77 10.67 -41.80 5.85
C LYS A 77 10.18 -43.14 6.45
N PRO A 78 10.59 -44.29 5.89
CA PRO A 78 10.44 -45.57 6.59
C PRO A 78 11.02 -45.48 8.01
N ALA A 79 10.36 -46.08 9.00
CA ALA A 79 10.67 -45.97 10.45
C ALA A 79 10.42 -44.60 11.14
N THR A 80 9.85 -43.61 10.44
CA THR A 80 9.35 -42.40 11.11
C THR A 80 8.03 -42.71 11.81
N GLY A 81 7.89 -42.34 13.09
CA GLY A 81 6.66 -42.49 13.87
C GLY A 81 5.46 -41.72 13.27
N ASP A 82 4.34 -41.68 14.00
CA ASP A 82 3.07 -41.17 13.44
C ASP A 82 3.03 -39.64 13.27
N LYS A 83 3.92 -38.93 13.98
CA LYS A 83 4.02 -37.48 13.99
C LYS A 83 5.46 -37.05 13.79
N ILE A 84 5.64 -35.95 13.06
CA ILE A 84 6.94 -35.32 12.86
C ILE A 84 6.93 -33.87 13.35
N LYS A 85 8.10 -33.46 13.84
CA LYS A 85 8.41 -32.11 14.29
C LYS A 85 9.51 -31.52 13.43
N TYR A 86 9.32 -30.28 12.99
CA TYR A 86 10.34 -29.51 12.29
C TYR A 86 10.10 -28.01 12.51
N GLU A 87 11.16 -27.22 12.35
CA GLU A 87 11.11 -25.77 12.56
C GLU A 87 11.80 -25.08 11.40
N ILE A 88 11.15 -24.03 10.88
CA ILE A 88 11.66 -23.25 9.76
C ILE A 88 12.12 -21.91 10.29
N PHE A 89 13.40 -21.60 10.12
CA PHE A 89 13.93 -20.27 10.36
C PHE A 89 13.73 -19.38 9.14
N TYR A 90 13.44 -18.10 9.38
CA TYR A 90 13.38 -17.11 8.32
C TYR A 90 13.85 -15.73 8.79
N THR A 91 14.40 -14.97 7.85
CA THR A 91 14.83 -13.57 8.00
C THR A 91 14.19 -12.76 6.89
N VAL A 92 13.75 -11.54 7.20
CA VAL A 92 13.19 -10.59 6.23
C VAL A 92 14.13 -9.39 6.21
N ASP A 93 14.65 -9.04 5.03
CA ASP A 93 15.54 -7.88 4.80
C ASP A 93 16.73 -7.81 5.75
N ALA A 94 17.40 -8.96 5.96
CA ALA A 94 18.51 -9.12 6.90
C ALA A 94 18.20 -8.73 8.36
N GLY A 95 16.93 -8.63 8.72
CA GLY A 95 16.48 -8.36 10.08
C GLY A 95 16.63 -9.55 11.03
N ALA A 96 15.97 -9.45 12.20
CA ALA A 96 16.01 -10.49 13.22
C ALA A 96 15.48 -11.84 12.69
N ARG A 97 16.20 -12.92 13.01
CA ARG A 97 15.78 -14.29 12.70
C ARG A 97 14.52 -14.64 13.49
N LYS A 98 13.50 -15.12 12.78
CA LYS A 98 12.24 -15.63 13.31
C LYS A 98 12.14 -17.13 13.03
N SER A 99 11.20 -17.80 13.69
CA SER A 99 10.94 -19.22 13.45
C SER A 99 9.46 -19.54 13.34
N ALA A 100 9.17 -20.60 12.58
CA ALA A 100 7.85 -21.20 12.47
C ALA A 100 7.96 -22.68 12.87
N LEU A 101 7.43 -23.01 14.04
CA LEU A 101 7.51 -24.35 14.62
C LEU A 101 6.31 -25.20 14.24
N VAL A 102 6.57 -26.39 13.72
CA VAL A 102 5.56 -27.43 13.48
C VAL A 102 5.80 -28.57 14.47
N ASN A 103 4.94 -28.67 15.48
CA ASN A 103 5.13 -29.61 16.60
C ASN A 103 4.59 -31.03 16.35
N ALA A 104 3.55 -31.18 15.54
CA ALA A 104 2.86 -32.44 15.32
C ALA A 104 2.21 -32.46 13.93
N ALA A 105 3.02 -32.64 12.88
CA ALA A 105 2.48 -32.90 11.56
C ALA A 105 2.27 -34.40 11.38
N GLU A 106 1.09 -34.78 10.90
CA GLU A 106 0.71 -36.16 10.59
C GLU A 106 0.86 -36.43 9.08
N ARG A 107 0.85 -37.71 8.70
CA ARG A 107 0.86 -38.13 7.29
C ARG A 107 -0.36 -37.57 6.56
N SER A 108 -0.17 -37.12 5.32
CA SER A 108 -1.26 -36.65 4.48
C SER A 108 -2.00 -37.85 3.90
N LYS A 109 -3.33 -37.92 4.09
CA LYS A 109 -4.18 -38.95 3.45
C LYS A 109 -4.45 -38.68 1.97
N ASN A 110 -4.32 -37.42 1.56
CA ASN A 110 -4.78 -36.93 0.25
C ASN A 110 -3.62 -36.48 -0.66
N ALA A 111 -2.38 -36.73 -0.26
CA ALA A 111 -1.21 -36.32 -1.02
C ALA A 111 -0.12 -37.37 -1.04
N THR A 112 0.49 -37.53 -2.19
CA THR A 112 1.64 -38.42 -2.42
C THR A 112 2.76 -37.65 -3.08
N TYR A 113 4.01 -38.08 -2.89
CA TYR A 113 5.11 -37.56 -3.69
C TYR A 113 5.06 -38.15 -5.09
N VAL A 114 5.35 -37.33 -6.11
CA VAL A 114 5.52 -37.82 -7.50
C VAL A 114 6.66 -38.83 -7.56
N ASN A 115 7.74 -38.58 -6.81
CA ASN A 115 8.80 -39.55 -6.58
C ASN A 115 8.49 -40.36 -5.31
N GLY A 116 7.97 -41.58 -5.46
CA GLY A 116 7.57 -42.45 -4.37
C GLY A 116 8.69 -42.82 -3.39
N THR A 117 9.96 -42.76 -3.81
CA THR A 117 11.12 -43.01 -2.93
C THR A 117 11.25 -41.99 -1.79
N LEU A 118 10.57 -40.83 -1.90
CA LEU A 118 10.56 -39.80 -0.86
C LEU A 118 9.60 -40.10 0.29
N GLY A 119 8.88 -41.22 0.24
CA GLY A 119 7.95 -41.66 1.28
C GLY A 119 6.60 -40.95 1.19
N VAL A 120 6.06 -40.54 2.34
CA VAL A 120 4.73 -39.91 2.43
C VAL A 120 4.88 -38.46 2.88
N PRO A 121 4.24 -37.49 2.20
CA PRO A 121 4.25 -36.11 2.65
C PRO A 121 3.39 -35.95 3.90
N ALA A 122 3.83 -35.10 4.82
CA ALA A 122 2.98 -34.63 5.91
C ALA A 122 1.83 -33.75 5.39
N GLN A 123 0.82 -33.55 6.24
CA GLN A 123 -0.21 -32.53 6.04
C GLN A 123 0.43 -31.14 5.86
N ASN A 124 -0.25 -30.28 5.11
CA ASN A 124 0.17 -28.89 4.95
C ASN A 124 0.18 -28.18 6.31
N ARG A 125 1.25 -27.43 6.57
CA ARG A 125 1.29 -26.42 7.62
C ARG A 125 1.70 -25.11 7.01
N GLU A 126 1.02 -24.03 7.36
CA GLU A 126 1.28 -22.71 6.76
C GLU A 126 1.47 -21.64 7.82
N PHE A 127 2.22 -20.61 7.43
CA PHE A 127 2.34 -19.35 8.14
C PHE A 127 2.44 -18.21 7.12
N GLU A 128 2.15 -16.99 7.57
CA GLU A 128 2.16 -15.79 6.72
C GLU A 128 3.23 -14.81 7.18
N ILE A 129 3.88 -14.17 6.21
CA ILE A 129 4.76 -13.02 6.43
C ILE A 129 4.11 -11.83 5.75
N VAL A 130 3.79 -10.78 6.52
CA VAL A 130 3.27 -9.52 6.00
C VAL A 130 4.46 -8.71 5.46
N LEU A 131 4.34 -8.26 4.22
CA LEU A 131 5.34 -7.46 3.52
C LEU A 131 4.74 -6.08 3.22
N GLU A 132 5.47 -5.05 3.61
CA GLU A 132 5.10 -3.66 3.35
C GLU A 132 5.41 -3.26 1.91
N ARG A 133 5.26 -1.97 1.57
CA ARG A 133 5.67 -1.50 0.25
C ARG A 133 7.19 -1.58 0.14
N GLY A 134 7.68 -2.14 -0.98
CA GLY A 134 9.10 -2.19 -1.28
C GLY A 134 9.51 -3.54 -1.85
N THR A 135 10.79 -3.65 -2.20
CA THR A 135 11.41 -4.91 -2.59
C THR A 135 11.88 -5.59 -1.32
N HIS A 136 11.42 -6.81 -1.07
CA HIS A 136 11.80 -7.59 0.10
C HIS A 136 12.59 -8.83 -0.29
N THR A 137 13.62 -9.15 0.50
CA THR A 137 14.37 -10.41 0.41
C THR A 137 14.13 -11.23 1.66
N ILE A 138 13.62 -12.45 1.48
CA ILE A 138 13.28 -13.37 2.56
C ILE A 138 14.09 -14.65 2.39
N GLU A 139 14.81 -15.03 3.43
CA GLU A 139 15.63 -16.24 3.46
C GLU A 139 14.98 -17.28 4.37
N PHE A 140 15.02 -18.55 3.97
CA PHE A 140 14.44 -19.66 4.71
C PHE A 140 15.44 -20.79 4.91
N LEU A 141 15.57 -21.24 6.16
CA LEU A 141 16.40 -22.38 6.57
C LEU A 141 15.57 -23.38 7.36
N LEU A 142 15.93 -24.65 7.27
CA LEU A 142 15.43 -25.67 8.18
C LEU A 142 16.29 -25.62 9.45
N LYS A 143 15.71 -25.52 10.63
CA LYS A 143 16.49 -25.74 11.87
C LYS A 143 16.98 -27.18 11.89
N ASP A 144 18.20 -27.41 12.38
CA ASP A 144 18.84 -28.72 12.48
C ASP A 144 17.85 -29.79 12.95
N SER A 145 17.37 -30.56 11.98
CA SER A 145 16.30 -31.54 12.14
C SER A 145 16.57 -32.69 11.21
N ILE A 146 16.44 -33.90 11.75
CA ILE A 146 16.50 -35.14 10.96
C ILE A 146 15.33 -35.26 9.98
N VAL A 147 14.27 -34.47 10.16
CA VAL A 147 13.05 -34.48 9.34
C VAL A 147 13.23 -33.52 8.17
N PRO A 148 13.36 -34.01 6.92
CA PRO A 148 13.44 -33.11 5.78
C PRO A 148 12.09 -32.39 5.60
N ALA A 149 12.14 -31.08 5.36
CA ALA A 149 10.98 -30.28 5.03
C ALA A 149 11.14 -29.58 3.68
N ALA A 150 10.01 -29.37 3.00
CA ALA A 150 9.96 -28.60 1.77
C ALA A 150 8.83 -27.57 1.86
N VAL A 151 9.01 -26.43 1.19
CA VAL A 151 8.10 -25.30 1.25
C VAL A 151 7.65 -24.86 -0.14
N ARG A 152 6.44 -24.31 -0.21
CA ARG A 152 5.87 -23.67 -1.38
C ARG A 152 5.51 -22.24 -1.01
N TYR A 153 5.96 -21.30 -1.84
CA TYR A 153 5.78 -19.87 -1.62
C TYR A 153 4.64 -19.34 -2.46
N VAL A 154 3.68 -18.67 -1.82
CA VAL A 154 2.54 -18.03 -2.48
C VAL A 154 2.45 -16.60 -2.01
N PHE A 155 2.75 -15.65 -2.89
CA PHE A 155 2.58 -14.23 -2.60
C PHE A 155 1.20 -13.76 -3.03
N VAL A 156 0.47 -13.16 -2.11
CA VAL A 156 -0.83 -12.54 -2.37
C VAL A 156 -0.64 -11.03 -2.27
N PRO A 157 -0.58 -10.31 -3.41
CA PRO A 157 -0.46 -8.86 -3.39
C PRO A 157 -1.66 -8.23 -2.68
N SER A 158 -1.40 -7.29 -1.77
CA SER A 158 -2.45 -6.46 -1.20
C SER A 158 -2.42 -5.09 -1.86
N LYS A 159 -3.55 -4.39 -1.83
CA LYS A 159 -3.52 -2.96 -2.14
C LYS A 159 -2.71 -2.27 -1.05
N PRO A 160 -1.83 -1.30 -1.39
CA PRO A 160 -1.22 -0.46 -0.38
C PRO A 160 -2.34 0.13 0.47
N LYS A 161 -2.19 0.09 1.81
CA LYS A 161 -3.11 0.80 2.69
C LYS A 161 -3.20 2.23 2.19
N LYS A 162 -4.43 2.70 1.95
CA LYS A 162 -4.65 4.08 1.53
C LYS A 162 -4.11 4.96 2.65
N GLN A 163 -3.12 5.79 2.34
CA GLN A 163 -2.59 6.74 3.30
C GLN A 163 -3.74 7.67 3.69
N GLU A 164 -4.15 7.62 4.95
CA GLU A 164 -5.09 8.59 5.50
C GLU A 164 -4.33 9.90 5.70
N TRP A 165 -4.88 10.97 5.13
CA TRP A 165 -4.35 12.32 5.20
C TRP A 165 -5.26 13.14 6.14
N MET A 166 -4.67 13.82 7.11
CA MET A 166 -5.36 14.78 7.96
C MET A 166 -5.00 16.19 7.53
N ALA A 167 -5.96 17.10 7.55
CA ALA A 167 -5.69 18.52 7.29
C ALA A 167 -4.76 19.07 8.37
N PHE A 168 -3.82 19.89 7.93
CA PHE A 168 -2.83 20.57 8.76
C PHE A 168 -2.95 22.08 8.53
N SER A 169 -3.10 22.82 9.62
CA SER A 169 -3.24 24.27 9.59
C SER A 169 -1.86 24.92 9.57
N PRO A 170 -1.59 25.90 8.69
CA PRO A 170 -0.37 26.70 8.76
C PRO A 170 -0.34 27.56 10.03
N LEU A 171 0.85 28.04 10.37
CA LEU A 171 1.06 29.03 11.42
C LEU A 171 0.35 30.34 11.08
N GLN A 172 -0.06 31.08 12.12
CA GLN A 172 -0.65 32.42 11.96
C GLN A 172 0.45 33.48 11.73
N PRO A 173 0.17 34.55 10.98
CA PRO A 173 -1.11 34.86 10.32
C PRO A 173 -1.35 34.00 9.07
N SER A 174 -2.60 33.53 8.91
CA SER A 174 -3.06 32.82 7.72
C SER A 174 -4.48 33.25 7.37
N GLU A 175 -4.85 33.16 6.10
CA GLU A 175 -6.16 33.61 5.61
C GLU A 175 -6.99 32.40 5.16
N PRO A 176 -7.85 31.84 6.02
CA PRO A 176 -8.67 30.68 5.68
C PRO A 176 -9.74 31.05 4.64
N VAL A 177 -10.01 30.10 3.74
CA VAL A 177 -10.95 30.24 2.64
C VAL A 177 -11.72 28.93 2.48
N ASP A 178 -13.02 28.99 2.68
CA ASP A 178 -13.91 27.85 2.53
C ASP A 178 -14.37 27.69 1.08
N LEU A 179 -14.09 26.51 0.53
CA LEU A 179 -14.62 26.08 -0.77
C LEU A 179 -15.67 25.00 -0.57
N ILE A 180 -16.76 25.08 -1.32
CA ILE A 180 -17.73 23.98 -1.42
C ILE A 180 -17.27 23.06 -2.55
N SER A 181 -17.02 21.79 -2.24
CA SER A 181 -16.69 20.78 -3.24
C SER A 181 -17.37 19.46 -2.91
N LYS A 182 -18.10 18.88 -3.88
CA LYS A 182 -18.90 17.66 -3.69
C LYS A 182 -19.79 17.73 -2.44
N GLU A 183 -20.53 18.83 -2.29
CA GLU A 183 -21.45 19.08 -1.17
C GLU A 183 -20.78 19.17 0.21
N SER A 184 -19.44 19.19 0.27
CA SER A 184 -18.67 19.34 1.50
C SER A 184 -17.90 20.65 1.52
N THR A 185 -17.81 21.28 2.69
CA THR A 185 -16.95 22.47 2.88
C THR A 185 -15.52 22.01 3.13
N VAL A 186 -14.57 22.59 2.39
CA VAL A 186 -13.14 22.30 2.51
C VAL A 186 -12.39 23.62 2.64
N THR A 187 -11.72 23.79 3.78
CA THR A 187 -10.89 24.96 4.05
C THR A 187 -9.53 24.85 3.38
N TYR A 188 -9.16 25.92 2.67
CA TYR A 188 -7.82 26.20 2.17
C TYR A 188 -7.31 27.48 2.84
N TYR A 189 -6.04 27.82 2.63
CA TYR A 189 -5.41 29.04 3.12
C TYR A 189 -4.84 29.83 1.95
N ARG A 190 -5.21 31.10 1.84
CA ARG A 190 -4.74 31.99 0.78
C ARG A 190 -3.29 32.40 1.02
N PHE A 191 -2.49 32.37 -0.04
CA PHE A 191 -1.10 32.82 -0.04
C PHE A 191 -0.69 33.45 -1.37
N SER A 192 0.38 34.25 -1.32
CA SER A 192 1.02 34.91 -2.45
C SER A 192 2.50 35.17 -2.13
N ASP A 193 3.23 35.86 -3.01
CA ASP A 193 4.65 36.21 -2.81
C ASP A 193 4.88 36.98 -1.48
N GLY A 194 4.05 37.97 -1.18
CA GLY A 194 4.15 38.78 0.05
C GLY A 194 3.44 38.19 1.28
N LYS A 195 2.71 37.07 1.13
CA LYS A 195 1.93 36.44 2.20
C LYS A 195 2.09 34.91 2.12
N PRO A 196 3.25 34.35 2.54
CA PRO A 196 3.48 32.91 2.46
C PRO A 196 2.67 32.13 3.49
N LEU A 197 2.37 30.86 3.20
CA LEU A 197 1.98 29.90 4.25
C LEU A 197 3.23 29.49 5.02
N LYS A 198 3.19 29.61 6.35
CA LYS A 198 4.27 29.20 7.25
C LYS A 198 3.90 27.89 7.93
N ILE A 199 4.83 26.94 7.98
CA ILE A 199 4.60 25.59 8.48
C ILE A 199 5.73 25.20 9.43
N GLU A 200 5.38 24.74 10.62
CA GLU A 200 6.31 24.11 11.56
C GLU A 200 5.94 22.63 11.71
N VAL A 201 6.90 21.74 11.51
CA VAL A 201 6.69 20.29 11.57
C VAL A 201 7.96 19.59 12.03
N ASN A 202 7.81 18.55 12.85
CA ASN A 202 8.92 17.65 13.14
C ASN A 202 8.88 16.45 12.19
N GLY A 203 10.02 16.06 11.63
CA GLY A 203 10.13 14.83 10.84
C GLY A 203 10.84 13.70 11.59
N PRO A 204 10.98 12.52 10.97
CA PRO A 204 10.71 12.25 9.55
C PRO A 204 9.20 12.21 9.23
N ALA A 205 8.76 12.95 8.20
CA ALA A 205 7.36 13.02 7.77
C ALA A 205 7.22 13.38 6.28
N GLU A 206 6.01 13.29 5.74
CA GLU A 206 5.67 13.80 4.40
C GLU A 206 4.55 14.85 4.52
N LEU A 207 4.71 16.01 3.89
CA LEU A 207 3.65 17.00 3.77
C LEU A 207 3.07 16.95 2.36
N ARG A 208 1.77 16.66 2.25
CA ARG A 208 1.05 16.81 0.98
C ARG A 208 0.43 18.20 0.91
N VAL A 209 0.78 18.95 -0.13
CA VAL A 209 0.25 20.29 -0.36
C VAL A 209 -0.65 20.24 -1.59
N MET A 210 -1.92 20.59 -1.41
CA MET A 210 -2.86 20.81 -2.50
C MET A 210 -2.98 22.29 -2.78
N THR A 211 -2.86 22.69 -4.04
CA THR A 211 -2.97 24.08 -4.47
C THR A 211 -4.12 24.28 -5.44
N ARG A 212 -4.74 25.45 -5.38
CA ARG A 212 -5.71 25.95 -6.36
C ARG A 212 -5.41 27.41 -6.64
N ILE A 213 -5.11 27.75 -7.88
CA ILE A 213 -4.96 29.14 -8.28
C ILE A 213 -6.31 29.85 -8.22
N GLU A 214 -6.37 31.08 -7.72
CA GLU A 214 -7.57 31.91 -7.81
C GLU A 214 -7.66 32.52 -9.22
N MET A 215 -8.79 32.34 -9.91
CA MET A 215 -9.02 32.83 -11.27
C MET A 215 -10.23 33.77 -11.26
N GLN A 216 -10.22 34.80 -12.11
CA GLN A 216 -11.43 35.61 -12.32
C GLN A 216 -12.42 34.86 -13.21
N TYR A 217 -13.72 35.07 -13.01
CA TYR A 217 -14.77 34.34 -13.72
C TYR A 217 -14.65 34.43 -15.26
N GLN A 218 -14.17 35.56 -15.77
CA GLN A 218 -14.03 35.82 -17.21
C GLN A 218 -12.80 35.13 -17.84
N MET A 219 -11.86 34.65 -17.04
CA MET A 219 -10.65 34.01 -17.54
C MET A 219 -10.98 32.65 -18.18
N LYS A 220 -10.59 32.49 -19.45
CA LYS A 220 -10.72 31.24 -20.19
C LYS A 220 -9.36 30.59 -20.35
N GLY A 221 -9.35 29.26 -20.32
CA GLY A 221 -8.16 28.47 -20.59
C GLY A 221 -7.36 28.11 -19.33
N ARG A 222 -6.15 27.65 -19.60
CA ARG A 222 -5.21 27.12 -18.62
C ARG A 222 -4.23 28.22 -18.21
N ILE A 223 -3.95 28.31 -16.91
CA ILE A 223 -2.97 29.22 -16.34
C ILE A 223 -1.84 28.38 -15.75
N ASP A 224 -0.62 28.72 -16.16
CA ASP A 224 0.60 28.21 -15.55
C ASP A 224 1.01 29.12 -14.40
N TYR A 225 1.44 28.52 -13.30
CA TYR A 225 1.86 29.23 -12.10
C TYR A 225 2.90 28.43 -11.34
N ARG A 226 3.72 29.13 -10.56
CA ARG A 226 4.85 28.57 -9.84
C ARG A 226 4.66 28.76 -8.34
N VAL A 227 4.89 27.68 -7.61
CA VAL A 227 4.86 27.67 -6.13
C VAL A 227 6.26 27.37 -5.63
N GLN A 228 6.78 28.27 -4.80
CA GLN A 228 8.12 28.14 -4.21
C GLN A 228 8.00 27.64 -2.78
N VAL A 229 8.83 26.65 -2.45
CA VAL A 229 8.98 26.15 -1.08
C VAL A 229 10.37 26.55 -0.60
N LYS A 230 10.41 27.27 0.53
CA LYS A 230 11.65 27.68 1.21
C LYS A 230 11.74 27.01 2.57
N GLU A 231 12.96 26.83 3.02
CA GLU A 231 13.29 26.49 4.40
C GLU A 231 14.43 27.41 4.84
N ASN A 232 14.22 28.15 5.95
CA ASN A 232 15.18 29.14 6.46
C ASN A 232 15.71 30.07 5.35
N ASP A 233 14.79 30.71 4.62
CA ASP A 233 15.04 31.60 3.46
C ASP A 233 15.70 30.97 2.23
N LYS A 234 16.15 29.71 2.31
CA LYS A 234 16.70 28.98 1.18
C LYS A 234 15.59 28.33 0.37
N VAL A 235 15.57 28.58 -0.93
CA VAL A 235 14.68 27.90 -1.86
C VAL A 235 15.06 26.43 -1.95
N LEU A 236 14.15 25.55 -1.53
CA LEU A 236 14.30 24.10 -1.66
C LEU A 236 13.83 23.63 -3.03
N ASN A 237 12.69 24.13 -3.49
CA ASN A 237 12.13 23.76 -4.79
C ASN A 237 11.19 24.85 -5.34
N THR A 238 10.97 24.83 -6.65
CA THR A 238 9.94 25.62 -7.33
C THR A 238 9.11 24.71 -8.23
N TYR A 239 7.87 24.49 -7.84
CA TYR A 239 6.93 23.65 -8.56
C TYR A 239 6.26 24.44 -9.68
N GLN A 240 6.46 24.01 -10.91
CA GLN A 240 5.75 24.54 -12.08
C GLN A 240 4.43 23.79 -12.23
N LEU A 241 3.32 24.48 -12.03
CA LEU A 241 1.97 23.92 -12.00
C LEU A 241 1.12 24.57 -13.07
N SER A 242 0.07 23.87 -13.48
CA SER A 242 -0.82 24.34 -14.54
C SER A 242 -2.25 23.95 -14.24
N SER A 243 -3.16 24.92 -14.21
CA SER A 243 -4.56 24.67 -13.84
C SER A 243 -5.54 25.48 -14.68
N ASP A 244 -6.74 24.94 -14.83
CA ASP A 244 -7.90 25.57 -15.44
C ASP A 244 -9.03 25.68 -14.40
N ARG A 245 -10.11 26.40 -14.75
CA ARG A 245 -11.25 26.61 -13.86
C ARG A 245 -11.80 25.27 -13.33
N SER A 246 -12.07 25.21 -12.03
CA SER A 246 -12.74 24.04 -11.44
C SER A 246 -14.24 24.07 -11.73
N GLU A 247 -14.78 22.95 -12.19
CA GLU A 247 -16.22 22.73 -12.33
C GLU A 247 -16.85 22.12 -11.07
N MET A 248 -16.00 21.73 -10.11
CA MET A 248 -16.40 20.94 -8.93
C MET A 248 -16.17 21.65 -7.60
N ALA A 249 -15.68 22.89 -7.64
CA ALA A 249 -15.39 23.67 -6.46
C ALA A 249 -15.79 25.13 -6.69
N THR A 250 -16.45 25.72 -5.71
CA THR A 250 -16.84 27.14 -5.68
C THR A 250 -16.47 27.73 -4.32
N TYR A 251 -16.33 29.05 -4.24
CA TYR A 251 -16.22 29.70 -2.93
C TYR A 251 -17.57 29.63 -2.23
N LYS A 252 -17.53 29.52 -0.90
CA LYS A 252 -18.74 29.56 -0.07
C LYS A 252 -19.38 30.95 -0.05
N ASP A 253 -18.55 31.99 0.09
CA ASP A 253 -19.03 33.36 0.38
C ASP A 253 -18.73 34.38 -0.73
N ARG A 254 -18.26 33.95 -1.91
CA ARG A 254 -17.88 34.84 -3.03
C ARG A 254 -18.26 34.24 -4.38
N GLN A 255 -18.61 35.10 -5.35
CA GLN A 255 -19.02 34.67 -6.70
C GLN A 255 -18.18 35.31 -7.83
N ASP A 256 -17.40 36.33 -7.52
CA ASP A 256 -16.55 37.08 -8.45
C ASP A 256 -15.25 36.32 -8.84
N VAL A 257 -14.81 35.42 -7.96
CA VAL A 257 -13.62 34.59 -8.14
C VAL A 257 -14.03 33.12 -8.25
N VAL A 258 -13.31 32.35 -9.07
CA VAL A 258 -13.49 30.90 -9.19
C VAL A 258 -12.16 30.18 -8.90
N PRO A 259 -12.18 29.05 -8.17
CA PRO A 259 -10.96 28.32 -7.91
C PRO A 259 -10.56 27.49 -9.14
N GLY A 260 -9.26 27.37 -9.40
CA GLY A 260 -8.72 26.40 -10.35
C GLY A 260 -8.89 24.96 -9.86
N LYS A 261 -8.72 23.98 -10.76
CA LYS A 261 -8.60 22.56 -10.39
C LYS A 261 -7.44 22.36 -9.42
N ALA A 262 -7.63 21.45 -8.47
CA ALA A 262 -6.58 21.13 -7.51
C ALA A 262 -5.35 20.53 -8.22
N ARG A 263 -4.17 21.00 -7.81
CA ARG A 263 -2.88 20.39 -8.08
C ARG A 263 -2.23 20.00 -6.77
N GLU A 264 -1.23 19.13 -6.83
CA GLU A 264 -0.57 18.66 -5.63
C GLU A 264 0.90 18.39 -5.85
N PHE A 265 1.64 18.53 -4.76
CA PHE A 265 3.02 18.10 -4.62
C PHE A 265 3.26 17.64 -3.18
N VAL A 266 4.40 16.99 -2.96
CA VAL A 266 4.83 16.47 -1.66
C VAL A 266 6.13 17.15 -1.26
N ILE A 267 6.25 17.49 0.02
CA ILE A 267 7.49 17.95 0.65
C ILE A 267 7.94 16.86 1.62
N ASP A 268 9.12 16.31 1.40
CA ASP A 268 9.75 15.39 2.34
C ASP A 268 10.33 16.18 3.51
N VAL A 269 10.00 15.78 4.73
CA VAL A 269 10.49 16.41 5.96
C VAL A 269 11.53 15.48 6.60
N PRO A 270 12.82 15.84 6.59
CA PRO A 270 13.87 15.06 7.23
C PRO A 270 13.66 14.93 8.74
N LYS A 271 14.48 14.09 9.39
CA LYS A 271 14.45 13.98 10.85
C LYS A 271 14.89 15.31 11.48
N GLY A 272 14.06 15.88 12.34
CA GLY A 272 14.35 17.15 13.02
C GLY A 272 13.15 18.08 13.03
N LYS A 273 13.36 19.30 13.54
CA LYS A 273 12.36 20.37 13.53
C LYS A 273 12.59 21.23 12.30
N HIS A 274 11.56 21.44 11.49
CA HIS A 274 11.65 22.13 10.21
C HIS A 274 10.63 23.27 10.11
N PHE A 275 11.03 24.35 9.43
CA PHE A 275 10.21 25.52 9.17
C PHE A 275 10.15 25.78 7.67
N PHE A 276 8.97 25.58 7.08
CA PHE A 276 8.75 25.80 5.65
C PHE A 276 7.93 27.05 5.40
N GLU A 277 8.27 27.75 4.33
CA GLU A 277 7.45 28.81 3.74
C GLU A 277 7.02 28.42 2.33
N ILE A 278 5.73 28.53 2.05
CA ILE A 278 5.14 28.28 0.73
C ILE A 278 4.59 29.59 0.19
N SER A 279 5.15 30.06 -0.92
CA SER A 279 4.78 31.31 -1.59
C SER A 279 4.49 31.09 -3.07
N SER A 280 3.74 32.01 -3.67
CA SER A 280 3.65 32.07 -5.13
C SER A 280 4.90 32.77 -5.66
N ALA A 281 5.60 32.16 -6.62
CA ALA A 281 6.74 32.80 -7.29
C ALA A 281 6.28 33.78 -8.40
N ASP A 282 4.98 33.77 -8.70
CA ASP A 282 4.34 34.69 -9.64
C ASP A 282 3.42 35.66 -8.89
N LYS A 283 2.99 36.75 -9.54
CA LYS A 283 2.04 37.74 -8.99
C LYS A 283 0.58 37.23 -8.97
N ASN A 284 0.40 35.97 -8.59
CA ASN A 284 -0.89 35.29 -8.52
C ASN A 284 -1.25 35.00 -7.06
N THR A 285 -2.55 34.91 -6.79
CA THR A 285 -3.06 34.43 -5.51
C THR A 285 -3.40 32.95 -5.61
N VAL A 286 -2.96 32.17 -4.64
CA VAL A 286 -3.11 30.72 -4.60
C VAL A 286 -3.73 30.30 -3.27
N LEU A 287 -4.60 29.30 -3.31
CA LEU A 287 -5.14 28.64 -2.14
C LEU A 287 -4.34 27.36 -1.89
N GLY A 288 -3.82 27.19 -0.68
CA GLY A 288 -3.06 26.02 -0.25
C GLY A 288 -3.79 25.25 0.84
N ARG A 289 -3.83 23.92 0.73
CA ARG A 289 -4.28 23.02 1.78
C ARG A 289 -3.17 22.03 2.08
N ILE A 290 -2.67 22.06 3.31
CA ILE A 290 -1.59 21.19 3.75
C ILE A 290 -2.22 19.98 4.45
N MET A 291 -1.64 18.81 4.24
CA MET A 291 -2.07 17.59 4.87
C MET A 291 -0.88 16.75 5.31
N LEU A 292 -1.05 16.09 6.46
CA LEU A 292 -0.09 15.14 7.03
C LEU A 292 -0.67 13.72 7.02
N PRO A 293 0.17 12.69 6.85
CA PRO A 293 -0.20 11.32 7.15
C PRO A 293 -0.77 11.22 8.57
N LYS A 294 -1.90 10.55 8.75
CA LYS A 294 -2.53 10.38 10.08
C LYS A 294 -1.59 9.77 11.13
N LYS A 295 -0.66 8.92 10.69
CA LYS A 295 0.39 8.33 11.54
C LYS A 295 1.37 9.36 12.11
N ASP A 296 1.54 10.50 11.45
CA ASP A 296 2.59 11.51 11.71
C ASP A 296 2.03 12.75 12.43
N VAL A 297 0.73 12.75 12.78
CA VAL A 297 0.02 13.88 13.42
C VAL A 297 0.64 14.26 14.76
N LYS A 298 1.23 13.29 15.48
CA LYS A 298 1.92 13.53 16.76
C LYS A 298 3.21 14.33 16.64
N LEU A 299 3.69 14.57 15.42
CA LEU A 299 4.92 15.31 15.15
C LEU A 299 4.69 16.83 15.04
N VAL A 300 3.44 17.27 15.20
CA VAL A 300 3.06 18.68 15.29
C VAL A 300 3.02 19.08 16.77
N LYS A 301 3.73 20.17 17.11
CA LYS A 301 3.63 20.86 18.40
C LYS A 301 3.26 22.30 18.15
#